data_AF-A0AAW3DCB2-F1
#
_entry.id   AF-A0AAW3DCB2-F1
#
_cell.length_a   1.000
_cell.length_b   1.000
_cell.length_c   1.000
_cell.angle_alpha   90.00
_cell.angle_beta   90.00
_cell.angle_gamma   90.00
#
_symmetry.space_group_name_H-M   'P 1'
#
loop_
_entity.id
_entity.type
_entity.pdbx_description
1 polymer ?
#
loop_
_entity_poly.entity_id
_entity_poly.type
_entity_poly.pdbx_seq_one_letter_code
_entity_poly.pdbx_strand_id
1 'polypeptide(L)'
;MKLFSKSILILFFLITIKVYASEPSEKSGLSKQEMQIISDLQQQISILKQEIGKVQSQNVEANNKSQFSTYRQKIADDSFNQLELGGITPQDIASNIASDGQSLGDSTGSQGVFVSNGRIDVGGTPAITTQGQITYLGSYSGNNSIPIGMISSNLFASTILGQRDTFDDYSVFFGGYIEADAQTWFGSQISRAGGAPNFPANGQNIYLTNSKLYFLSNLGHYVTAQFDFDTDETGGFGLGNAFVIFGNLDTSPFFVTAGRNKLSVGSYGGGGPWTSGIIDEFLSPDKVTNVSLNYKNDIINTNITVFGSDDKRANFSAGFFYTDSWTEDLSVGFNAGYVFNIAGAGNGSISQFLDNIGESEKNIGVLNFDGTMAYSMLGGIWQLQGGWSATTNKQDFHQNGSSVNTGAWYLGVAYALTLGGRDTNFNITYGQSYNAENIPMPTSNASPTFGLTSSGIKNQMIASAQRAYFDNNVLFGPEYSYQRLYNGEHMNTLTLDLSVYI
;
A
#
# COMPACT_ATOMS: atom_id res chain seq x y z
N MET A 1 37.33 -25.80 -39.33
CA MET A 1 37.49 -27.16 -38.78
C MET A 1 36.19 -27.48 -38.04
N LYS A 2 35.24 -28.25 -38.60
CA LYS A 2 35.17 -29.73 -38.63
C LYS A 2 35.38 -30.30 -37.21
N LEU A 3 34.57 -31.19 -36.62
CA LEU A 3 33.42 -32.05 -36.97
C LEU A 3 33.07 -32.73 -35.63
N PHE A 4 31.82 -32.96 -35.20
CA PHE A 4 31.03 -34.19 -35.42
C PHE A 4 29.65 -33.93 -34.75
N SER A 5 28.47 -34.01 -35.39
CA SER A 5 27.81 -35.12 -36.11
C SER A 5 27.38 -36.26 -35.19
N LYS A 6 26.19 -36.89 -35.24
CA LYS A 6 24.88 -36.80 -35.92
C LYS A 6 24.09 -38.01 -35.38
N SER A 7 22.77 -37.96 -35.38
CA SER A 7 21.81 -39.01 -35.82
C SER A 7 20.41 -38.46 -35.50
N ILE A 8 19.63 -37.89 -36.43
CA ILE A 8 18.93 -38.49 -37.59
C ILE A 8 18.05 -39.68 -37.18
N LEU A 9 16.73 -39.45 -37.13
CA LEU A 9 15.80 -40.22 -37.96
C LEU A 9 14.71 -39.28 -38.48
N ILE A 10 14.31 -39.54 -39.72
CA ILE A 10 13.66 -38.67 -40.68
C ILE A 10 12.46 -39.45 -41.24
N LEU A 11 11.39 -38.72 -41.62
CA LEU A 11 10.35 -39.11 -42.60
C LEU A 11 9.34 -40.20 -42.16
N PHE A 12 8.05 -40.21 -42.55
CA PHE A 12 7.36 -39.59 -43.70
C PHE A 12 5.83 -39.85 -43.59
N PHE A 13 5.04 -39.10 -44.39
CA PHE A 13 3.69 -39.38 -44.93
C PHE A 13 2.50 -39.24 -43.95
N LEU A 14 1.32 -38.76 -44.33
CA LEU A 14 0.79 -37.93 -45.43
C LEU A 14 -0.71 -37.80 -45.11
N ILE A 15 -1.27 -36.62 -45.36
CA ILE A 15 -2.67 -36.28 -45.70
C ILE A 15 -3.70 -37.41 -45.62
N THR A 16 -4.74 -37.22 -44.80
CA THR A 16 -6.14 -37.43 -45.23
C THR A 16 -7.06 -36.39 -44.62
N ILE A 17 -7.39 -35.38 -45.42
CA ILE A 17 -8.62 -34.61 -45.30
C ILE A 17 -9.76 -35.54 -45.72
N LYS A 18 -10.74 -35.78 -44.84
CA LYS A 18 -12.05 -36.32 -45.26
C LYS A 18 -13.07 -35.19 -45.25
N VAL A 19 -13.31 -34.67 -46.45
CA VAL A 19 -14.58 -34.04 -46.84
C VAL A 19 -15.56 -35.19 -47.12
N TYR A 20 -16.75 -35.13 -46.53
CA TYR A 20 -17.93 -35.80 -47.06
C TYR A 20 -19.06 -34.78 -47.12
N ALA A 21 -19.60 -34.59 -48.32
CA ALA A 21 -20.80 -33.81 -48.59
C ALA A 21 -21.91 -34.75 -49.08
N SER A 22 -23.08 -34.63 -48.42
CA SER A 22 -24.49 -34.72 -48.91
C SER A 22 -24.97 -36.00 -49.62
N GLU A 23 -26.14 -36.62 -49.37
CA GLU A 23 -27.54 -36.19 -49.13
C GLU A 23 -28.39 -37.41 -48.62
N PRO A 24 -29.74 -37.39 -48.49
CA PRO A 24 -30.65 -36.46 -47.78
C PRO A 24 -31.65 -37.17 -46.80
N SER A 25 -32.35 -36.32 -46.03
CA SER A 25 -33.69 -36.48 -45.43
C SER A 25 -33.95 -37.55 -44.35
N GLU A 26 -34.10 -37.07 -43.10
CA GLU A 26 -35.32 -37.31 -42.31
C GLU A 26 -35.59 -36.08 -41.43
N LYS A 27 -36.69 -35.37 -41.70
CA LYS A 27 -37.21 -34.30 -40.84
C LYS A 27 -37.84 -34.97 -39.62
N SER A 28 -37.10 -35.08 -38.51
CA SER A 28 -37.72 -35.31 -37.21
C SER A 28 -38.37 -34.00 -36.75
N GLY A 29 -39.67 -33.88 -37.01
CA GLY A 29 -40.48 -32.84 -36.39
C GLY A 29 -40.39 -32.97 -34.87
N LEU A 30 -40.21 -31.84 -34.18
CA LEU A 30 -40.25 -31.73 -32.72
C LEU A 30 -41.44 -32.55 -32.19
N SER A 31 -41.20 -33.38 -31.17
CA SER A 31 -42.26 -34.12 -30.52
C SER A 31 -43.29 -33.14 -29.91
N LYS A 32 -44.55 -33.57 -29.78
CA LYS A 32 -45.60 -32.74 -29.15
C LYS A 32 -45.21 -32.26 -27.75
N GLN A 33 -44.41 -33.04 -27.02
CA GLN A 33 -43.87 -32.66 -25.71
C GLN A 33 -42.83 -31.53 -25.82
N GLU A 34 -41.91 -31.58 -26.79
CA GLU A 34 -40.92 -30.51 -27.00
C GLU A 34 -41.57 -29.21 -27.47
N MET A 35 -42.60 -29.28 -28.33
CA MET A 35 -43.38 -28.09 -28.72
C MET A 35 -44.13 -27.47 -27.53
N GLN A 36 -44.62 -28.31 -26.61
CA GLN A 36 -45.33 -27.83 -25.43
C GLN A 36 -44.37 -27.19 -24.41
N ILE A 37 -43.18 -27.76 -24.23
CA ILE A 37 -42.10 -27.18 -23.41
C ILE A 37 -41.64 -25.85 -24.00
N ILE A 38 -41.46 -25.76 -25.32
CA ILE A 38 -41.06 -24.51 -25.99
C ILE A 38 -42.16 -23.45 -25.87
N SER A 39 -43.44 -23.83 -25.98
CA SER A 39 -44.56 -22.91 -25.79
C SER A 39 -44.66 -22.40 -24.35
N ASP A 40 -44.50 -23.27 -23.36
CA ASP A 40 -44.51 -22.89 -21.94
C ASP A 40 -43.32 -21.98 -21.60
N LEU A 41 -42.14 -22.24 -22.16
CA LEU A 41 -40.96 -21.37 -22.04
C LEU A 41 -41.18 -20.01 -22.70
N GLN A 42 -41.79 -19.95 -23.88
CA GLN A 42 -42.12 -18.69 -24.55
C GLN A 42 -43.13 -17.87 -23.74
N GLN A 43 -44.10 -18.53 -23.10
CA GLN A 43 -45.06 -17.87 -22.23
C GLN A 43 -44.39 -17.33 -20.95
N GLN A 44 -43.49 -18.10 -20.33
CA GLN A 44 -42.70 -17.65 -19.19
C GLN A 44 -41.79 -16.47 -19.55
N ILE A 45 -41.11 -16.50 -20.70
CA ILE A 45 -40.29 -15.38 -21.19
C ILE A 45 -41.15 -14.13 -21.44
N SER A 46 -42.38 -14.29 -21.92
CA SER A 46 -43.28 -13.16 -22.16
C SER A 46 -43.75 -12.52 -20.83
N ILE A 47 -44.07 -13.34 -19.82
CA ILE A 47 -44.42 -12.87 -18.47
C ILE A 47 -43.23 -12.15 -17.82
N LEU A 48 -42.03 -12.74 -17.89
CA LEU A 48 -40.79 -12.12 -17.39
C LEU A 48 -40.49 -10.78 -18.08
N LYS A 49 -40.65 -10.68 -19.40
CA LYS A 49 -40.49 -9.39 -20.12
C LYS A 49 -41.52 -8.35 -19.66
N GLN A 50 -42.73 -8.78 -19.32
CA GLN A 50 -43.79 -7.89 -18.84
C GLN A 50 -43.55 -7.45 -17.39
N GLU A 51 -42.99 -8.31 -16.54
CA GLU A 51 -42.55 -7.98 -15.18
C GLU A 51 -41.32 -7.05 -15.20
N ILE A 52 -40.33 -7.31 -16.06
CA ILE A 52 -39.18 -6.42 -16.26
C ILE A 52 -39.65 -5.03 -16.73
N GLY A 53 -40.62 -4.95 -17.64
CA GLY A 53 -41.20 -3.68 -18.08
C GLY A 53 -41.93 -2.91 -16.96
N LYS A 54 -42.53 -3.62 -15.99
CA LYS A 54 -43.18 -3.02 -14.80
C LYS A 54 -42.15 -2.55 -13.78
N VAL A 55 -41.04 -3.26 -13.61
CA VAL A 55 -39.94 -2.86 -12.73
C VAL A 55 -39.16 -1.67 -13.31
N GLN A 56 -38.93 -1.65 -14.63
CA GLN A 56 -38.28 -0.52 -15.31
C GLN A 56 -39.13 0.76 -15.25
N SER A 57 -40.46 0.65 -15.35
CA SER A 57 -41.35 1.82 -15.24
C SER A 57 -41.52 2.33 -13.80
N GLN A 58 -41.25 1.52 -12.78
CA GLN A 58 -41.19 1.95 -11.37
C GLN A 58 -39.84 2.58 -10.97
N ASN A 59 -38.75 2.27 -11.67
CA ASN A 59 -37.43 2.85 -11.40
C ASN A 59 -37.19 4.23 -12.03
N VAL A 60 -38.02 4.69 -12.97
CA VAL A 60 -37.86 6.00 -13.61
C VAL A 60 -38.28 7.16 -12.69
N GLU A 61 -39.09 6.93 -11.66
CA GLU A 61 -39.49 7.97 -10.70
C GLU A 61 -38.54 8.14 -9.48
N ALA A 62 -37.46 7.34 -9.39
CA ALA A 62 -36.56 7.32 -8.23
C ALA A 62 -35.12 7.84 -8.50
N ASN A 63 -34.87 8.49 -9.64
CA ASN A 63 -33.52 8.92 -10.07
C ASN A 63 -32.95 10.17 -9.37
N ASN A 64 -33.26 10.41 -8.09
CA ASN A 64 -32.69 11.51 -7.29
C ASN A 64 -32.31 11.07 -5.87
N LYS A 65 -31.69 9.89 -5.72
CA LYS A 65 -31.11 9.47 -4.44
C LYS A 65 -29.63 9.21 -4.62
N SER A 66 -28.81 10.05 -3.97
CA SER A 66 -27.41 9.78 -3.65
C SER A 66 -27.32 8.35 -3.11
N GLN A 67 -26.71 7.45 -3.89
CA GLN A 67 -26.58 6.04 -3.55
C GLN A 67 -25.23 5.85 -2.88
N PHE A 68 -25.24 5.49 -1.60
CA PHE A 68 -24.04 5.03 -0.92
C PHE A 68 -23.57 3.74 -1.60
N SER A 69 -22.34 3.73 -2.11
CA SER A 69 -21.67 2.55 -2.66
C SER A 69 -20.38 2.32 -1.89
N THR A 70 -19.98 1.05 -1.77
CA THR A 70 -18.71 0.71 -1.11
C THR A 70 -17.56 0.74 -2.11
N TYR A 71 -16.36 1.05 -1.64
CA TYR A 71 -15.14 1.10 -2.47
C TYR A 71 -14.93 -0.20 -3.27
N ARG A 72 -15.09 -1.36 -2.61
CA ARG A 72 -14.96 -2.69 -3.22
C ARG A 72 -15.96 -2.93 -4.36
N GLN A 73 -17.18 -2.40 -4.24
CA GLN A 73 -18.21 -2.53 -5.27
C GLN A 73 -17.82 -1.80 -6.56
N LYS A 74 -17.20 -0.63 -6.46
CA LYS A 74 -16.81 0.18 -7.62
C LYS A 74 -15.57 -0.34 -8.34
N ILE A 75 -14.67 -1.02 -7.62
CA ILE A 75 -13.42 -1.54 -8.18
C ILE A 75 -13.57 -2.95 -8.75
N ALA A 76 -14.47 -3.77 -8.19
CA ALA A 76 -14.73 -5.12 -8.70
C ALA A 76 -15.52 -5.12 -10.02
N ASP A 77 -16.16 -4.01 -10.39
CA ASP A 77 -17.03 -3.90 -11.57
C ASP A 77 -16.27 -3.79 -12.92
N ASP A 78 -14.95 -3.62 -12.91
CA ASP A 78 -14.14 -3.59 -14.16
C ASP A 78 -13.94 -4.97 -14.80
N SER A 79 -14.38 -6.04 -14.12
CA SER A 79 -14.47 -7.37 -14.72
C SER A 79 -15.62 -8.14 -14.09
N PHE A 80 -16.85 -7.87 -14.54
CA PHE A 80 -17.95 -8.83 -14.74
C PHE A 80 -19.23 -7.99 -14.90
N ASN A 81 -19.88 -8.07 -16.06
CA ASN A 81 -21.31 -7.72 -16.15
C ASN A 81 -22.07 -8.71 -15.26
N GLN A 82 -22.18 -8.43 -13.96
CA GLN A 82 -22.94 -9.25 -13.05
C GLN A 82 -24.38 -8.77 -13.09
N LEU A 83 -25.22 -9.59 -13.71
CA LEU A 83 -26.65 -9.59 -13.50
C LEU A 83 -26.93 -9.41 -12.00
N GLU A 84 -27.62 -8.33 -11.65
CA GLU A 84 -28.29 -8.16 -10.37
C GLU A 84 -29.30 -9.31 -10.19
N LEU A 85 -28.89 -10.37 -9.50
CA LEU A 85 -29.81 -11.34 -8.91
C LEU A 85 -30.17 -10.85 -7.51
N GLY A 86 -31.33 -10.23 -7.40
CA GLY A 86 -31.92 -9.87 -6.12
C GLY A 86 -32.24 -11.11 -5.27
N GLY A 87 -32.00 -11.00 -3.96
CA GLY A 87 -32.70 -11.81 -2.96
C GLY A 87 -31.90 -12.87 -2.20
N ILE A 88 -30.61 -12.69 -1.93
CA ILE A 88 -29.86 -13.56 -1.01
C ILE A 88 -29.67 -12.83 0.33
N THR A 89 -30.12 -13.43 1.43
CA THR A 89 -29.90 -12.86 2.76
C THR A 89 -28.54 -13.29 3.35
N PRO A 90 -27.92 -12.52 4.27
CA PRO A 90 -26.63 -12.88 4.87
C PRO A 90 -26.61 -14.25 5.58
N GLN A 91 -27.77 -14.77 6.00
CA GLN A 91 -27.90 -16.13 6.54
C GLN A 91 -27.79 -17.25 5.47
N ASP A 92 -28.11 -16.96 4.20
CA ASP A 92 -27.98 -17.92 3.08
C ASP A 92 -26.53 -18.04 2.57
N ILE A 93 -25.71 -17.02 2.84
CA ILE A 93 -24.26 -17.00 2.56
C ILE A 93 -23.51 -17.83 3.61
N ALA A 94 -23.90 -17.74 4.88
CA ALA A 94 -23.26 -18.48 5.97
C ALA A 94 -23.51 -20.00 5.91
N SER A 95 -24.62 -20.45 5.31
CA SER A 95 -24.98 -21.87 5.24
C SER A 95 -24.42 -22.61 4.01
N ASN A 96 -23.89 -21.91 3.01
CA ASN A 96 -23.26 -22.50 1.82
C ASN A 96 -21.71 -22.47 1.83
N ILE A 97 -21.09 -21.93 2.88
CA ILE A 97 -19.62 -21.92 3.06
C ILE A 97 -19.08 -23.23 3.65
N ALA A 98 -19.95 -24.21 3.94
CA ALA A 98 -19.57 -25.48 4.55
C ALA A 98 -19.89 -26.71 3.69
N SER A 99 -19.35 -26.76 2.46
CA SER A 99 -18.97 -28.01 1.78
C SER A 99 -18.42 -27.71 0.39
N ASP A 100 -17.19 -28.15 0.16
CA ASP A 100 -16.47 -28.21 -1.12
C ASP A 100 -15.91 -26.89 -1.67
N GLY A 101 -14.76 -26.51 -1.10
CA GLY A 101 -13.91 -25.43 -1.55
C GLY A 101 -13.25 -25.69 -2.91
N GLN A 102 -13.95 -25.34 -3.98
CA GLN A 102 -13.34 -24.92 -5.25
C GLN A 102 -14.05 -23.67 -5.78
N SER A 103 -13.34 -22.55 -5.74
CA SER A 103 -13.70 -21.36 -6.52
C SER A 103 -13.41 -21.66 -7.99
N LEU A 104 -14.47 -21.84 -8.78
CA LEU A 104 -14.43 -21.85 -10.23
C LEU A 104 -14.23 -20.42 -10.72
N GLY A 105 -12.98 -20.09 -10.99
CA GLY A 105 -12.53 -18.82 -11.57
C GLY A 105 -11.13 -18.94 -12.14
N ASP A 106 -10.85 -20.06 -12.82
CA ASP A 106 -9.72 -20.13 -13.74
C ASP A 106 -10.18 -19.54 -15.09
N SER A 107 -9.84 -18.28 -15.32
CA SER A 107 -9.87 -17.68 -16.66
C SER A 107 -8.50 -17.08 -16.93
N THR A 108 -7.62 -17.93 -17.44
CA THR A 108 -6.63 -17.65 -18.48
C THR A 108 -6.77 -16.24 -19.08
N GLY A 109 -5.91 -15.33 -18.61
CA GLY A 109 -5.91 -13.90 -18.94
C GLY A 109 -5.08 -13.03 -17.98
N SER A 110 -4.58 -13.58 -16.87
CA SER A 110 -3.66 -12.91 -15.95
C SER A 110 -2.30 -12.67 -16.63
N GLN A 111 -2.01 -11.41 -16.96
CA GLN A 111 -0.63 -10.97 -17.08
C GLN A 111 -0.13 -10.71 -15.66
N GLY A 112 1.03 -11.26 -15.27
CA GLY A 112 1.80 -10.85 -14.09
C GLY A 112 1.24 -11.14 -12.69
N VAL A 113 2.15 -11.40 -11.74
CA VAL A 113 1.87 -11.53 -10.28
C VAL A 113 1.09 -10.34 -9.70
N PHE A 114 1.22 -9.17 -10.33
CA PHE A 114 0.62 -7.91 -9.89
C PHE A 114 0.07 -7.09 -11.06
N VAL A 115 -0.09 -7.63 -12.27
CA VAL A 115 -0.42 -6.79 -13.43
C VAL A 115 -1.93 -6.77 -13.70
N SER A 116 -2.53 -5.59 -13.56
CA SER A 116 -3.88 -5.28 -14.05
C SER A 116 -3.77 -4.18 -15.11
N ASN A 117 -4.20 -4.46 -16.34
CA ASN A 117 -4.16 -3.51 -17.46
C ASN A 117 -2.79 -2.85 -17.71
N GLY A 118 -1.69 -3.59 -17.51
CA GLY A 118 -0.32 -3.08 -17.69
C GLY A 118 0.25 -2.29 -16.51
N ARG A 119 -0.49 -2.20 -15.39
CA ARG A 119 -0.10 -1.50 -14.16
C ARG A 119 0.19 -2.50 -13.05
N ILE A 120 1.17 -2.21 -12.20
CA ILE A 120 1.37 -2.96 -10.97
C ILE A 120 0.28 -2.58 -9.97
N ASP A 121 -0.55 -3.53 -9.55
CA ASP A 121 -1.57 -3.36 -8.53
C ASP A 121 -1.50 -4.53 -7.54
N VAL A 122 -1.43 -4.20 -6.26
CA VAL A 122 -1.34 -5.17 -5.16
C VAL A 122 -2.70 -5.43 -4.49
N GLY A 123 -3.79 -4.82 -4.96
CA GLY A 123 -5.13 -4.82 -4.35
C GLY A 123 -5.85 -6.17 -4.23
N GLY A 124 -5.28 -7.25 -4.77
CA GLY A 124 -5.77 -8.62 -4.62
C GLY A 124 -4.75 -9.58 -3.99
N THR A 125 -3.64 -9.07 -3.47
CA THR A 125 -2.55 -9.88 -2.92
C THR A 125 -2.49 -9.76 -1.40
N PRO A 126 -1.91 -10.76 -0.68
CA PRO A 126 -1.73 -10.63 0.75
C PRO A 126 -0.96 -9.36 1.10
N ALA A 127 -1.61 -8.46 1.82
CA ALA A 127 -1.05 -7.19 2.21
C ALA A 127 0.20 -7.42 3.07
N ILE A 128 1.29 -6.73 2.76
CA ILE A 128 2.47 -6.62 3.62
C ILE A 128 2.56 -5.15 4.02
N THR A 129 2.47 -4.86 5.32
CA THR A 129 2.40 -3.49 5.79
C THR A 129 3.58 -3.05 6.64
N THR A 130 3.85 -1.76 6.60
CA THR A 130 4.67 -1.04 7.57
C THR A 130 3.85 0.11 8.10
N GLN A 131 3.62 0.16 9.42
CA GLN A 131 2.76 1.18 10.07
C GLN A 131 1.38 1.31 9.41
N GLY A 132 0.71 0.17 9.21
CA GLY A 132 -0.59 0.11 8.55
C GLY A 132 -0.60 0.40 7.04
N GLN A 133 0.52 0.77 6.42
CA GLN A 133 0.57 1.13 5.00
C GLN A 133 1.22 0.03 4.17
N ILE A 134 0.75 -0.19 2.95
CA ILE A 134 1.33 -1.19 2.06
C ILE A 134 2.81 -0.85 1.77
N THR A 135 3.67 -1.85 1.85
CA THR A 135 5.12 -1.73 1.59
C THR A 135 5.55 -2.62 0.42
N TYR A 136 6.86 -2.77 0.19
CA TYR A 136 7.44 -3.43 -0.98
C TYR A 136 6.84 -2.86 -2.28
N LEU A 137 6.43 -3.68 -3.26
CA LEU A 137 5.92 -3.20 -4.55
C LEU A 137 4.77 -2.19 -4.43
N GLY A 138 3.90 -2.36 -3.44
CA GLY A 138 2.78 -1.45 -3.21
C GLY A 138 3.22 0.00 -2.95
N SER A 139 4.42 0.19 -2.40
CA SER A 139 4.99 1.51 -2.11
C SER A 139 5.64 2.22 -3.31
N TYR A 140 5.74 1.55 -4.48
CA TYR A 140 6.33 2.13 -5.70
C TYR A 140 5.32 2.38 -6.81
N SER A 141 4.19 1.66 -6.83
CA SER A 141 3.26 1.73 -7.96
C SER A 141 2.40 2.98 -8.03
N GLY A 142 1.76 3.32 -6.91
CA GLY A 142 0.70 4.32 -6.90
C GLY A 142 -0.44 4.04 -7.89
N ASN A 143 -0.58 2.82 -8.43
CA ASN A 143 -1.75 2.35 -9.20
C ASN A 143 -2.60 1.35 -8.39
N ASN A 144 -2.40 1.32 -7.07
CA ASN A 144 -3.01 0.30 -6.23
C ASN A 144 -4.52 0.51 -6.09
N SER A 145 -5.29 -0.57 -6.08
CA SER A 145 -6.74 -0.58 -5.80
C SER A 145 -7.06 -0.93 -4.34
N ILE A 146 -6.16 -0.55 -3.42
CA ILE A 146 -6.24 -0.82 -1.98
C ILE A 146 -7.04 0.25 -1.22
N PRO A 147 -7.62 -0.09 -0.05
CA PRO A 147 -8.27 0.87 0.84
C PRO A 147 -7.41 2.10 1.15
N ILE A 148 -8.04 3.27 1.30
CA ILE A 148 -7.34 4.56 1.50
C ILE A 148 -6.36 4.55 2.69
N GLY A 149 -6.71 3.86 3.78
CA GLY A 149 -5.84 3.72 4.96
C GLY A 149 -4.60 2.86 4.73
N MET A 150 -4.61 1.96 3.73
CA MET A 150 -3.46 1.14 3.34
C MET A 150 -2.53 1.86 2.36
N ILE A 151 -2.94 2.98 1.76
CA ILE A 151 -2.13 3.67 0.77
C ILE A 151 -0.85 4.20 1.43
N SER A 152 0.30 3.90 0.81
CA SER A 152 1.57 4.48 1.23
C SER A 152 1.51 6.01 1.23
N SER A 153 1.80 6.61 2.39
CA SER A 153 1.87 8.06 2.57
C SER A 153 2.85 8.72 1.60
N ASN A 154 3.88 8.00 1.16
CA ASN A 154 4.89 8.47 0.22
C ASN A 154 4.36 8.60 -1.22
N LEU A 155 3.34 7.84 -1.62
CA LEU A 155 2.70 7.92 -2.94
C LEU A 155 1.20 8.23 -2.86
N PHE A 156 0.76 8.85 -1.76
CA PHE A 156 -0.65 9.00 -1.42
C PHE A 156 -1.45 9.74 -2.49
N ALA A 157 -1.02 10.93 -2.88
CA ALA A 157 -1.69 11.74 -3.90
C ALA A 157 -1.74 11.05 -5.27
N SER A 158 -0.65 10.41 -5.67
CA SER A 158 -0.60 9.63 -6.91
C SER A 158 -1.56 8.45 -6.90
N THR A 159 -1.68 7.77 -5.76
CA THR A 159 -2.55 6.59 -5.65
C THR A 159 -4.01 7.02 -5.68
N ILE A 160 -4.36 8.08 -4.94
CA ILE A 160 -5.70 8.68 -5.00
C ILE A 160 -6.06 9.06 -6.43
N LEU A 161 -5.15 9.74 -7.14
CA LEU A 161 -5.42 10.15 -8.51
C LEU A 161 -5.58 8.95 -9.46
N GLY A 162 -4.83 7.86 -9.26
CA GLY A 162 -5.02 6.62 -10.00
C GLY A 162 -6.37 5.94 -9.72
N GLN A 163 -6.81 5.97 -8.47
CA GLN A 163 -8.11 5.41 -8.07
C GLN A 163 -9.29 6.29 -8.49
N ARG A 164 -9.07 7.59 -8.70
CA ARG A 164 -10.10 8.57 -9.10
C ARG A 164 -10.91 8.10 -10.31
N ASP A 165 -10.26 7.50 -11.30
CA ASP A 165 -10.86 7.09 -12.57
C ASP A 165 -11.96 6.01 -12.40
N THR A 166 -11.97 5.31 -11.25
CA THR A 166 -13.01 4.31 -10.92
C THR A 166 -14.30 4.95 -10.37
N PHE A 167 -14.32 6.26 -10.19
CA PHE A 167 -15.44 6.97 -9.58
C PHE A 167 -15.89 8.18 -10.39
N ASP A 168 -17.15 8.59 -10.16
CA ASP A 168 -17.74 9.73 -10.83
C ASP A 168 -17.02 11.04 -10.49
N ASP A 169 -17.06 11.99 -11.44
CA ASP A 169 -16.48 13.34 -11.33
C ASP A 169 -16.98 14.11 -10.09
N TYR A 170 -18.19 13.80 -9.60
CA TYR A 170 -18.76 14.41 -8.39
C TYR A 170 -19.10 13.33 -7.38
N SER A 171 -18.19 13.10 -6.43
CA SER A 171 -18.31 12.03 -5.45
C SER A 171 -17.65 12.43 -4.13
N VAL A 172 -18.12 11.82 -3.04
CA VAL A 172 -17.58 11.99 -1.68
C VAL A 172 -17.36 10.60 -1.10
N PHE A 173 -16.18 10.41 -0.52
CA PHE A 173 -15.76 9.17 0.11
C PHE A 173 -15.41 9.44 1.55
N PHE A 174 -15.81 8.49 2.40
CA PHE A 174 -15.41 8.41 3.78
C PHE A 174 -14.68 7.10 3.94
N GLY A 175 -13.51 7.16 4.58
CA GLY A 175 -12.74 5.97 4.91
C GLY A 175 -12.15 6.10 6.29
N GLY A 176 -11.67 4.99 6.83
CA GLY A 176 -11.09 4.97 8.17
C GLY A 176 -9.92 4.02 8.30
N TYR A 177 -9.08 4.30 9.29
CA TYR A 177 -8.03 3.41 9.74
C TYR A 177 -8.02 3.37 11.26
N ILE A 178 -8.07 2.18 11.85
CA ILE A 178 -7.92 1.99 13.29
C ILE A 178 -6.82 0.96 13.51
N GLU A 179 -5.84 1.33 14.33
CA GLU A 179 -4.73 0.49 14.76
C GLU A 179 -4.76 0.38 16.28
N ALA A 180 -4.72 -0.84 16.78
CA ALA A 180 -4.61 -1.10 18.21
C ALA A 180 -3.52 -2.14 18.47
N ASP A 181 -2.58 -1.78 19.34
CA ASP A 181 -1.40 -2.59 19.60
C ASP A 181 -1.35 -3.03 21.06
N ALA A 182 -1.39 -4.34 21.28
CA ALA A 182 -1.05 -4.93 22.57
C ALA A 182 0.45 -5.24 22.61
N GLN A 183 1.18 -4.64 23.53
CA GLN A 183 2.63 -4.69 23.55
C GLN A 183 3.20 -5.11 24.90
N THR A 184 4.35 -5.78 24.86
CA THR A 184 5.28 -5.90 25.99
C THR A 184 6.70 -5.64 25.52
N TRP A 185 7.48 -4.97 26.35
CA TRP A 185 8.88 -4.68 26.06
C TRP A 185 9.78 -5.01 27.24
N PHE A 186 11.03 -5.33 26.94
CA PHE A 186 12.06 -5.66 27.91
C PHE A 186 13.47 -5.36 27.37
N GLY A 187 14.38 -4.95 28.25
CA GLY A 187 15.77 -4.66 27.90
C GLY A 187 16.45 -3.73 28.90
N SER A 188 17.20 -2.76 28.39
CA SER A 188 17.78 -1.67 29.18
C SER A 188 16.73 -0.61 29.51
N GLN A 189 16.92 0.11 30.61
CA GLN A 189 16.31 1.43 30.77
C GLN A 189 16.88 2.35 29.69
N ILE A 190 16.02 2.98 28.88
CA ILE A 190 16.46 3.80 27.72
C ILE A 190 16.47 5.27 28.10
N SER A 191 17.61 5.92 27.88
CA SER A 191 17.78 7.35 28.11
C SER A 191 17.00 8.15 27.06
N ARG A 192 16.26 9.19 27.49
CA ARG A 192 15.44 10.02 26.59
C ARG A 192 16.08 11.37 26.28
N ALA A 193 15.81 11.89 25.09
CA ALA A 193 16.22 13.22 24.70
C ALA A 193 15.51 14.31 25.54
N GLY A 194 16.12 15.49 25.63
CA GLY A 194 15.51 16.67 26.27
C GLY A 194 15.32 16.57 27.79
N GLY A 195 15.96 15.61 28.47
CA GLY A 195 15.88 15.46 29.94
C GLY A 195 14.56 14.84 30.43
N ALA A 196 13.76 14.26 29.53
CA ALA A 196 12.55 13.54 29.91
C ALA A 196 12.88 12.28 30.75
N PRO A 197 11.96 11.80 31.62
CA PRO A 197 12.17 10.58 32.40
C PRO A 197 12.38 9.37 31.49
N ASN A 198 13.50 8.65 31.68
CA ASN A 198 13.89 7.47 30.91
C ASN A 198 12.73 6.50 30.64
N PHE A 199 12.74 5.85 29.48
CA PHE A 199 11.80 4.75 29.23
C PHE A 199 12.11 3.58 30.17
N PRO A 200 11.08 2.99 30.81
CA PRO A 200 11.29 1.88 31.74
C PRO A 200 11.84 0.66 31.00
N ALA A 201 12.74 -0.07 31.67
CA ALA A 201 13.40 -1.25 31.12
C ALA A 201 12.43 -2.36 30.71
N ASN A 202 11.28 -2.43 31.36
CA ASN A 202 10.23 -3.39 31.08
C ASN A 202 8.85 -2.72 31.18
N GLY A 203 7.89 -3.23 30.40
CA GLY A 203 6.51 -2.79 30.49
C GLY A 203 5.60 -3.55 29.56
N GLN A 204 4.31 -3.28 29.69
CA GLN A 204 3.27 -3.84 28.86
C GLN A 204 2.06 -2.91 28.86
N ASN A 205 1.34 -2.85 27.75
CA ASN A 205 0.03 -2.22 27.70
C ASN A 205 -0.71 -2.58 26.41
N ILE A 206 -1.94 -2.08 26.28
CA ILE A 206 -2.70 -2.04 25.02
C ILE A 206 -2.95 -0.57 24.70
N TYR A 207 -2.71 -0.18 23.46
CA TYR A 207 -2.80 1.20 23.01
C TYR A 207 -3.66 1.31 21.76
N LEU A 208 -4.53 2.32 21.70
CA LEU A 208 -4.98 2.86 20.42
C LEU A 208 -3.82 3.66 19.82
N THR A 209 -3.12 3.07 18.88
CA THR A 209 -1.91 3.66 18.31
C THR A 209 -2.21 4.56 17.12
N ASN A 210 -3.28 4.25 16.39
CA ASN A 210 -3.72 5.09 15.29
C ASN A 210 -5.24 5.04 15.13
N SER A 211 -5.84 6.20 14.90
CA SER A 211 -7.21 6.32 14.46
C SER A 211 -7.31 7.48 13.48
N LYS A 212 -7.59 7.16 12.22
CA LYS A 212 -7.71 8.15 11.14
C LYS A 212 -9.09 8.12 10.53
N LEU A 213 -9.60 9.32 10.25
CA LEU A 213 -10.81 9.51 9.47
C LEU A 213 -10.47 10.27 8.20
N TYR A 214 -10.69 9.64 7.06
CA TYR A 214 -10.39 10.18 5.74
C TYR A 214 -11.65 10.72 5.08
N PHE A 215 -11.53 11.91 4.51
CA PHE A 215 -12.52 12.52 3.64
C PHE A 215 -11.85 12.80 2.29
N LEU A 216 -12.42 12.24 1.24
CA LEU A 216 -11.98 12.45 -0.13
C LEU A 216 -13.18 12.92 -0.94
N SER A 217 -12.98 13.85 -1.87
CA SER A 217 -14.06 14.27 -2.76
C SER A 217 -13.54 14.63 -4.14
N ASN A 218 -14.17 14.08 -5.16
CA ASN A 218 -14.06 14.59 -6.52
C ASN A 218 -15.00 15.79 -6.66
N LEU A 219 -14.43 16.95 -6.98
CA LEU A 219 -15.10 18.22 -7.15
C LEU A 219 -15.19 18.59 -8.64
N GLY A 220 -15.40 17.58 -9.47
CA GLY A 220 -15.44 17.65 -10.93
C GLY A 220 -14.35 16.80 -11.59
N HIS A 221 -14.22 17.00 -12.90
CA HIS A 221 -13.32 16.19 -13.72
C HIS A 221 -11.83 16.37 -13.40
N TYR A 222 -11.43 17.52 -12.85
CA TYR A 222 -10.01 17.88 -12.70
C TYR A 222 -9.58 18.19 -11.27
N VAL A 223 -10.49 18.10 -10.30
CA VAL A 223 -10.22 18.55 -8.93
C VAL A 223 -10.63 17.46 -7.96
N THR A 224 -9.67 17.01 -7.16
CA THR A 224 -9.90 16.07 -6.06
C THR A 224 -9.36 16.68 -4.78
N ALA A 225 -10.18 16.79 -3.74
CA ALA A 225 -9.81 17.31 -2.44
C ALA A 225 -9.72 16.18 -1.42
N GLN A 226 -8.70 16.22 -0.56
CA GLN A 226 -8.53 15.24 0.50
C GLN A 226 -8.15 15.92 1.83
N PHE A 227 -8.77 15.48 2.91
CA PHE A 227 -8.35 15.82 4.27
C PHE A 227 -8.56 14.64 5.22
N ASP A 228 -7.67 14.49 6.20
CA ASP A 228 -7.81 13.50 7.26
C ASP A 228 -7.51 14.08 8.65
N PHE A 229 -8.17 13.46 9.63
CA PHE A 229 -7.96 13.73 11.05
C PHE A 229 -7.39 12.49 11.70
N ASP A 230 -6.29 12.69 12.42
CA ASP A 230 -5.54 11.63 13.09
C ASP A 230 -5.68 11.81 14.61
N THR A 231 -5.87 10.71 15.35
CA THR A 231 -5.82 10.67 16.81
C THR A 231 -5.25 9.34 17.29
N ASP A 232 -4.96 9.25 18.58
CA ASP A 232 -4.36 8.10 19.24
C ASP A 232 -4.84 8.01 20.71
N GLU A 233 -4.21 7.16 21.52
CA GLU A 233 -4.50 6.97 22.95
C GLU A 233 -4.45 8.27 23.76
N THR A 234 -3.71 9.29 23.31
CA THR A 234 -3.65 10.58 24.00
C THR A 234 -4.93 11.39 23.86
N GLY A 235 -5.78 11.06 22.88
CA GLY A 235 -6.99 11.79 22.53
C GLY A 235 -6.74 13.15 21.86
N GLY A 236 -5.49 13.45 21.47
CA GLY A 236 -5.14 14.63 20.69
C GLY A 236 -5.66 14.50 19.26
N PHE A 237 -6.40 15.49 18.77
CA PHE A 237 -6.83 15.54 17.37
C PHE A 237 -5.84 16.37 16.55
N GLY A 238 -5.23 15.73 15.56
CA GLY A 238 -4.32 16.34 14.59
C GLY A 238 -4.92 16.43 13.19
N LEU A 239 -4.56 17.47 12.45
CA LEU A 239 -4.78 17.51 11.00
C LEU A 239 -3.63 16.76 10.33
N GLY A 240 -3.96 15.65 9.68
CA GLY A 240 -2.98 14.86 8.95
C GLY A 240 -2.72 15.47 7.58
N ASN A 241 -3.28 14.87 6.51
CA ASN A 241 -3.25 15.50 5.19
C ASN A 241 -4.42 16.50 5.04
N ALA A 242 -4.20 17.54 4.24
CA ALA A 242 -5.20 18.52 3.83
C ALA A 242 -4.73 19.21 2.55
N PHE A 243 -5.09 18.64 1.40
CA PHE A 243 -4.60 19.10 0.11
C PHE A 243 -5.61 18.90 -1.02
N VAL A 244 -5.35 19.57 -2.14
CA VAL A 244 -6.11 19.45 -3.37
C VAL A 244 -5.18 18.97 -4.48
N ILE A 245 -5.71 18.10 -5.35
CA ILE A 245 -5.10 17.62 -6.57
C ILE A 245 -5.79 18.31 -7.75
N PHE A 246 -5.00 18.90 -8.64
CA PHE A 246 -5.45 19.49 -9.90
C PHE A 246 -4.88 18.66 -11.06
N GLY A 247 -5.75 17.97 -11.79
CA GLY A 247 -5.39 17.10 -12.89
C GLY A 247 -6.26 15.84 -12.91
N ASN A 248 -6.17 15.10 -14.01
CA ASN A 248 -6.85 13.83 -14.22
C ASN A 248 -6.04 12.98 -15.21
N LEU A 249 -5.81 11.70 -14.91
CA LEU A 249 -4.89 10.83 -15.66
C LEU A 249 -5.48 10.39 -17.00
N ASP A 250 -6.80 10.37 -17.14
CA ASP A 250 -7.48 10.16 -18.42
C ASP A 250 -7.18 11.28 -19.44
N THR A 251 -6.79 12.46 -18.98
CA THR A 251 -6.59 13.67 -19.79
C THR A 251 -5.11 14.02 -19.90
N SER A 252 -4.36 13.91 -18.81
CA SER A 252 -2.95 14.30 -18.73
C SER A 252 -2.20 13.46 -17.69
N PRO A 253 -0.99 12.98 -18.00
CA PRO A 253 -0.14 12.32 -17.01
C PRO A 253 0.45 13.31 -15.99
N PHE A 254 0.31 14.61 -16.22
CA PHE A 254 0.74 15.65 -15.30
C PHE A 254 -0.40 16.14 -14.40
N PHE A 255 -0.09 16.34 -13.13
CA PHE A 255 -0.99 16.90 -12.14
C PHE A 255 -0.25 17.71 -11.07
N VAL A 256 -0.95 18.60 -10.39
CA VAL A 256 -0.41 19.46 -9.33
C VAL A 256 -1.08 19.12 -8.01
N THR A 257 -0.33 19.06 -6.92
CA THR A 257 -0.91 19.07 -5.57
C THR A 257 -0.59 20.37 -4.86
N ALA A 258 -1.51 20.84 -4.03
CA ALA A 258 -1.30 21.99 -3.16
C ALA A 258 -1.97 21.76 -1.80
N GLY A 259 -1.21 21.90 -0.72
CA GLY A 259 -1.70 21.74 0.64
C GLY A 259 -0.71 21.01 1.55
N ARG A 260 -1.20 20.45 2.65
CA ARG A 260 -0.41 19.68 3.62
C ARG A 260 -0.46 18.20 3.28
N ASN A 261 0.69 17.61 2.94
CA ASN A 261 0.85 16.17 2.73
C ASN A 261 2.33 15.76 2.87
N LYS A 262 2.61 14.45 3.00
CA LYS A 262 3.98 13.91 3.07
C LYS A 262 4.70 14.11 1.72
N LEU A 263 5.97 14.49 1.76
CA LEU A 263 6.79 14.66 0.56
C LEU A 263 7.09 13.30 -0.09
N SER A 264 6.83 13.17 -1.38
CA SER A 264 6.99 11.92 -2.13
C SER A 264 8.42 11.73 -2.63
N VAL A 265 9.31 11.19 -1.79
CA VAL A 265 10.77 11.11 -2.07
C VAL A 265 11.42 9.76 -1.78
N GLY A 266 10.73 8.85 -1.11
CA GLY A 266 11.27 7.56 -0.70
C GLY A 266 10.17 6.55 -0.46
N SER A 267 10.48 5.26 -0.51
CA SER A 267 9.56 4.23 0.02
C SER A 267 9.77 4.04 1.52
N TYR A 268 11.01 4.22 1.99
CA TYR A 268 11.40 4.12 3.40
C TYR A 268 10.93 2.81 4.06
N GLY A 269 11.14 1.69 3.37
CA GLY A 269 10.71 0.37 3.83
C GLY A 269 11.52 -0.18 5.00
N GLY A 270 11.50 -1.51 5.14
CA GLY A 270 12.27 -2.19 6.19
C GLY A 270 11.67 -2.14 7.59
N GLY A 271 10.42 -1.67 7.73
CA GLY A 271 9.68 -1.74 8.98
C GLY A 271 8.84 -3.03 9.11
N GLY A 272 8.02 -3.07 10.16
CA GLY A 272 6.97 -4.05 10.38
C GLY A 272 5.60 -3.38 10.59
N PRO A 273 4.56 -4.18 10.83
CA PRO A 273 3.20 -3.71 11.05
C PRO A 273 3.08 -2.47 11.92
N TRP A 274 3.81 -2.43 13.04
CA TRP A 274 3.85 -1.31 13.98
C TRP A 274 5.20 -0.56 13.93
N THR A 275 6.32 -1.29 13.96
CA THR A 275 7.64 -0.66 14.05
C THR A 275 8.05 -0.05 12.70
N SER A 276 8.39 1.25 12.66
CA SER A 276 8.97 1.89 11.47
C SER A 276 10.33 1.31 11.09
N GLY A 277 10.71 1.43 9.82
CA GLY A 277 12.06 1.07 9.38
C GLY A 277 13.12 2.07 9.84
N ILE A 278 14.36 1.61 10.03
CA ILE A 278 15.47 2.44 10.57
C ILE A 278 15.74 3.73 9.78
N ILE A 279 15.48 3.75 8.48
CA ILE A 279 15.64 4.97 7.66
C ILE A 279 14.48 5.93 7.93
N ASP A 280 13.25 5.42 8.00
CA ASP A 280 12.04 6.23 8.24
C ASP A 280 12.10 6.96 9.59
N GLU A 281 12.72 6.32 10.61
CA GLU A 281 12.90 6.87 11.97
C GLU A 281 13.61 8.23 12.03
N PHE A 282 14.49 8.55 11.08
CA PHE A 282 15.26 9.81 11.14
C PHE A 282 15.65 10.45 9.81
N LEU A 283 15.42 9.81 8.67
CA LEU A 283 15.78 10.35 7.35
C LEU A 283 14.58 10.49 6.41
N SER A 284 13.37 10.06 6.80
CA SER A 284 12.15 10.37 6.05
C SER A 284 11.63 11.78 6.37
N PRO A 285 11.11 12.52 5.38
CA PRO A 285 10.30 13.71 5.66
C PRO A 285 8.94 13.31 6.26
N ASP A 286 8.20 14.30 6.74
CA ASP A 286 6.82 14.14 7.21
C ASP A 286 5.88 15.09 6.41
N LYS A 287 4.63 15.22 6.86
CA LYS A 287 3.60 16.08 6.27
C LYS A 287 3.96 17.55 6.48
N VAL A 288 4.13 18.29 5.38
CA VAL A 288 4.35 19.74 5.36
C VAL A 288 3.45 20.41 4.33
N THR A 289 3.19 21.70 4.52
CA THR A 289 2.49 22.50 3.50
C THR A 289 3.41 22.71 2.30
N ASN A 290 2.98 22.24 1.13
CA ASN A 290 3.78 22.23 -0.08
C ASN A 290 2.93 22.41 -1.34
N VAL A 291 3.62 22.66 -2.45
CA VAL A 291 3.07 22.59 -3.80
C VAL A 291 3.98 21.68 -4.62
N SER A 292 3.40 20.70 -5.30
CA SER A 292 4.14 19.75 -6.11
C SER A 292 3.64 19.70 -7.55
N LEU A 293 4.59 19.61 -8.49
CA LEU A 293 4.32 19.22 -9.87
C LEU A 293 4.66 17.74 -10.00
N ASN A 294 3.71 16.95 -10.46
CA ASN A 294 3.82 15.51 -10.55
C ASN A 294 3.62 15.05 -11.99
N TYR A 295 4.27 13.94 -12.30
CA TYR A 295 4.05 13.16 -13.50
C TYR A 295 3.84 11.70 -13.10
N LYS A 296 2.79 11.08 -13.65
CA LYS A 296 2.49 9.68 -13.43
C LYS A 296 2.06 9.01 -14.73
N ASN A 297 2.52 7.78 -14.90
CA ASN A 297 1.95 6.81 -15.82
C ASN A 297 1.90 5.43 -15.15
N ASP A 298 1.73 4.37 -15.94
CA ASP A 298 1.58 2.99 -15.46
C ASP A 298 2.82 2.46 -14.71
N ILE A 299 4.02 2.95 -15.04
CA ILE A 299 5.30 2.43 -14.53
C ILE A 299 6.15 3.48 -13.80
N ILE A 300 5.89 4.76 -14.00
CA ILE A 300 6.69 5.87 -13.47
C ILE A 300 5.80 6.81 -12.68
N ASN A 301 6.33 7.23 -11.53
CA ASN A 301 5.84 8.38 -10.79
C ASN A 301 7.02 9.27 -10.40
N THR A 302 6.96 10.55 -10.73
CA THR A 302 7.99 11.52 -10.35
C THR A 302 7.36 12.85 -9.99
N ASN A 303 8.02 13.57 -9.08
CA ASN A 303 7.57 14.88 -8.65
C ASN A 303 8.74 15.81 -8.34
N ILE A 304 8.44 17.11 -8.43
CA ILE A 304 9.24 18.18 -7.85
C ILE A 304 8.32 18.97 -6.94
N THR A 305 8.74 19.13 -5.68
CA THR A 305 7.92 19.73 -4.64
C THR A 305 8.65 20.91 -4.01
N VAL A 306 7.95 22.03 -3.86
CA VAL A 306 8.42 23.23 -3.13
C VAL A 306 7.65 23.36 -1.84
N PHE A 307 8.35 23.63 -0.73
CA PHE A 307 7.76 23.75 0.60
C PHE A 307 8.47 24.81 1.43
N GLY A 308 7.77 25.40 2.39
CA GLY A 308 8.35 26.35 3.35
C GLY A 308 8.74 25.64 4.65
N SER A 309 9.93 25.92 5.18
CA SER A 309 10.33 25.49 6.53
C SER A 309 10.12 26.57 7.58
N ASP A 310 10.09 27.83 7.14
CA ASP A 310 9.84 29.04 7.93
C ASP A 310 9.45 30.20 6.99
N ASP A 311 9.20 31.37 7.57
CA ASP A 311 8.79 32.57 6.83
C ASP A 311 9.89 33.19 5.93
N LYS A 312 11.11 32.63 5.92
CA LYS A 312 12.29 33.22 5.28
C LYS A 312 12.91 32.32 4.20
N ARG A 313 12.59 31.02 4.18
CA ARG A 313 13.26 30.02 3.33
C ARG A 313 12.28 29.16 2.56
N ALA A 314 12.43 29.18 1.23
CA ALA A 314 11.85 28.17 0.36
C ALA A 314 12.81 26.97 0.24
N ASN A 315 12.27 25.77 0.39
CA ASN A 315 12.97 24.51 0.21
C ASN A 315 12.35 23.71 -0.92
N PHE A 316 13.04 22.68 -1.36
CA PHE A 316 12.55 21.80 -2.41
C PHE A 316 12.91 20.34 -2.14
N SER A 317 12.18 19.46 -2.82
CA SER A 317 12.48 18.05 -2.91
C SER A 317 12.15 17.53 -4.30
N ALA A 318 12.72 16.38 -4.65
CA ALA A 318 12.44 15.67 -5.89
C ALA A 318 12.39 14.18 -5.61
N GLY A 319 11.40 13.50 -6.20
CA GLY A 319 11.23 12.05 -6.09
C GLY A 319 11.06 11.41 -7.45
N PHE A 320 11.61 10.22 -7.60
CA PHE A 320 11.43 9.34 -8.74
C PHE A 320 11.13 7.94 -8.24
N PHE A 321 10.09 7.33 -8.81
CA PHE A 321 9.62 5.99 -8.53
C PHE A 321 9.39 5.28 -9.87
N TYR A 322 9.88 4.06 -9.96
CA TYR A 322 9.66 3.15 -11.07
C TYR A 322 9.13 1.83 -10.51
N THR A 323 8.12 1.28 -11.15
CA THR A 323 7.65 -0.08 -10.88
C THR A 323 7.26 -0.72 -12.20
N ASP A 324 7.57 -2.00 -12.38
CA ASP A 324 7.23 -2.70 -13.62
C ASP A 324 7.26 -4.21 -13.43
N SER A 325 6.59 -4.94 -14.32
CA SER A 325 6.71 -6.39 -14.43
C SER A 325 7.71 -6.72 -15.53
N TRP A 326 8.84 -7.31 -15.16
CA TRP A 326 9.86 -7.72 -16.12
C TRP A 326 9.53 -9.08 -16.77
N THR A 327 8.83 -9.94 -16.03
CA THR A 327 8.25 -11.19 -16.56
C THR A 327 6.87 -11.41 -15.95
N GLU A 328 6.21 -12.52 -16.29
CA GLU A 328 4.95 -12.93 -15.65
C GLU A 328 5.11 -13.21 -14.15
N ASP A 329 6.29 -13.68 -13.73
CA ASP A 329 6.57 -14.06 -12.34
C ASP A 329 7.44 -13.06 -11.59
N LEU A 330 8.04 -12.08 -12.28
CA LEU A 330 9.02 -11.14 -11.72
C LEU A 330 8.56 -9.70 -11.92
N SER A 331 8.41 -8.99 -10.81
CA SER A 331 8.15 -7.55 -10.80
C SER A 331 9.18 -6.84 -9.94
N VAL A 332 9.50 -5.60 -10.29
CA VAL A 332 10.51 -4.79 -9.59
C VAL A 332 9.97 -3.41 -9.29
N GLY A 333 10.53 -2.79 -8.25
CA GLY A 333 10.32 -1.40 -7.92
C GLY A 333 11.63 -0.75 -7.53
N PHE A 334 11.79 0.53 -7.87
CA PHE A 334 12.96 1.33 -7.52
C PHE A 334 12.55 2.77 -7.25
N ASN A 335 13.22 3.41 -6.30
CA ASN A 335 13.05 4.83 -6.05
C ASN A 335 14.39 5.53 -5.83
N ALA A 336 14.44 6.80 -6.23
CA ALA A 336 15.47 7.75 -5.83
C ALA A 336 14.80 9.06 -5.44
N GLY A 337 15.29 9.70 -4.38
CA GLY A 337 14.79 11.02 -4.01
C GLY A 337 15.78 11.86 -3.22
N TYR A 338 15.47 13.15 -3.18
CA TYR A 338 16.27 14.17 -2.52
C TYR A 338 15.38 15.17 -1.80
N VAL A 339 15.76 15.51 -0.57
CA VAL A 339 15.16 16.61 0.20
C VAL A 339 16.27 17.61 0.51
N PHE A 340 16.07 18.89 0.18
CA PHE A 340 17.08 19.92 0.40
C PHE A 340 17.29 20.26 1.88
N ASN A 341 16.22 20.25 2.67
CA ASN A 341 16.23 20.53 4.09
C ASN A 341 15.25 19.60 4.83
N ILE A 342 15.76 18.49 5.37
CA ILE A 342 14.97 17.46 6.03
C ILE A 342 14.37 17.94 7.36
N ALA A 343 15.11 18.75 8.12
CA ALA A 343 14.62 19.35 9.36
C ALA A 343 13.41 20.26 9.10
N GLY A 344 13.46 21.02 7.99
CA GLY A 344 12.36 21.84 7.51
C GLY A 344 11.23 21.07 6.82
N ALA A 345 11.40 19.76 6.59
CA ALA A 345 10.42 18.88 5.95
C ALA A 345 9.63 18.05 6.96
N GLY A 346 9.51 18.51 8.21
CA GLY A 346 8.74 17.84 9.26
C GLY A 346 9.47 16.70 9.98
N ASN A 347 10.76 16.47 9.71
CA ASN A 347 11.52 15.45 10.40
C ASN A 347 11.91 15.87 11.83
N GLY A 348 11.24 15.29 12.83
CA GLY A 348 11.45 15.62 14.24
C GLY A 348 12.84 15.25 14.77
N SER A 349 13.41 14.13 14.31
CA SER A 349 14.70 13.62 14.78
C SER A 349 15.88 14.55 14.46
N ILE A 350 16.01 14.96 13.20
CA ILE A 350 17.05 15.90 12.75
C ILE A 350 16.78 17.31 13.25
N SER A 351 15.51 17.75 13.31
CA SER A 351 15.17 19.05 13.90
C SER A 351 15.61 19.11 15.35
N GLN A 352 15.27 18.10 16.17
CA GLN A 352 15.65 18.08 17.58
C GLN A 352 17.17 17.97 17.77
N PHE A 353 17.87 17.22 16.92
CA PHE A 353 19.33 17.20 16.92
C PHE A 353 19.91 18.61 16.71
N LEU A 354 19.45 19.34 15.68
CA LEU A 354 19.93 20.69 15.37
C LEU A 354 19.63 21.68 16.51
N ASP A 355 18.45 21.58 17.11
CA ASP A 355 18.06 22.38 18.28
C ASP A 355 19.01 22.14 19.47
N ASN A 356 19.32 20.86 19.76
CA ASN A 356 20.18 20.48 20.87
C ASN A 356 21.63 21.02 20.73
N ILE A 357 22.10 21.22 19.51
CA ILE A 357 23.44 21.78 19.24
C ILE A 357 23.41 23.30 18.95
N GLY A 358 22.25 23.95 19.02
CA GLY A 358 22.10 25.38 18.77
C GLY A 358 22.22 25.79 17.30
N GLU A 359 21.97 24.87 16.36
CA GLU A 359 22.04 25.09 14.91
C GLU A 359 20.67 24.88 14.22
N SER A 360 19.57 25.25 14.88
CA SER A 360 18.18 25.07 14.41
C SER A 360 17.89 25.67 13.01
N GLU A 361 18.62 26.71 12.62
CA GLU A 361 18.48 27.35 11.31
C GLU A 361 19.30 26.66 10.20
N LYS A 362 19.98 25.54 10.44
CA LYS A 362 20.84 24.90 9.43
C LYS A 362 20.05 23.97 8.51
N ASN A 363 20.37 24.02 7.22
CA ASN A 363 19.79 23.09 6.24
C ASN A 363 20.58 21.78 6.22
N ILE A 364 19.88 20.66 6.31
CA ILE A 364 20.44 19.31 6.14
C ILE A 364 19.74 18.63 4.99
N GLY A 365 20.42 18.43 3.88
CA GLY A 365 19.89 17.67 2.75
C GLY A 365 19.98 16.17 3.00
N VAL A 366 19.09 15.39 2.37
CA VAL A 366 19.03 13.93 2.46
C VAL A 366 18.80 13.35 1.07
N LEU A 367 19.56 12.29 0.74
CA LEU A 367 19.34 11.43 -0.42
C LEU A 367 18.76 10.10 0.04
N ASN A 368 17.80 9.57 -0.71
CA ASN A 368 17.20 8.26 -0.46
C ASN A 368 17.22 7.41 -1.73
N PHE A 369 17.52 6.13 -1.58
CA PHE A 369 17.42 5.12 -2.61
C PHE A 369 16.80 3.87 -2.03
N ASP A 370 15.74 3.37 -2.64
CA ASP A 370 15.12 2.09 -2.27
C ASP A 370 14.91 1.22 -3.51
N GLY A 371 14.90 -0.09 -3.32
CA GLY A 371 14.55 -1.06 -4.35
C GLY A 371 13.82 -2.26 -3.78
N THR A 372 12.95 -2.83 -4.61
CA THR A 372 12.23 -4.06 -4.30
C THR A 372 12.19 -4.98 -5.51
N MET A 373 12.13 -6.28 -5.25
CA MET A 373 11.95 -7.32 -6.26
C MET A 373 10.94 -8.32 -5.71
N ALA A 374 9.88 -8.61 -6.46
CA ALA A 374 8.92 -9.64 -6.14
C ALA A 374 8.96 -10.78 -7.14
N TYR A 375 8.93 -12.01 -6.63
CA TYR A 375 8.99 -13.23 -7.41
C TYR A 375 7.94 -14.25 -6.96
N SER A 376 7.11 -14.71 -7.89
CA SER A 376 6.13 -15.77 -7.64
C SER A 376 6.80 -17.14 -7.58
N MET A 377 6.64 -17.82 -6.43
CA MET A 377 7.19 -19.16 -6.23
C MET A 377 6.47 -19.88 -5.09
N LEU A 378 6.38 -21.21 -5.16
CA LEU A 378 5.83 -22.07 -4.10
C LEU A 378 4.39 -21.71 -3.69
N GLY A 379 3.57 -21.23 -4.62
CA GLY A 379 2.18 -20.84 -4.34
C GLY A 379 2.04 -19.53 -3.54
N GLY A 380 3.10 -18.74 -3.46
CA GLY A 380 3.10 -17.41 -2.87
C GLY A 380 4.07 -16.47 -3.59
N ILE A 381 4.29 -15.31 -2.98
CA ILE A 381 5.08 -14.21 -3.54
C ILE A 381 6.19 -13.87 -2.56
N TRP A 382 7.42 -14.07 -3.00
CA TRP A 382 8.61 -13.60 -2.29
C TRP A 382 8.86 -12.15 -2.66
N GLN A 383 9.09 -11.28 -1.68
CA GLN A 383 9.51 -9.90 -1.92
C GLN A 383 10.82 -9.64 -1.19
N LEU A 384 11.82 -9.12 -1.91
CA LEU A 384 13.11 -8.69 -1.39
C LEU A 384 13.17 -7.18 -1.52
N GLN A 385 13.47 -6.48 -0.43
CA GLN A 385 13.59 -5.03 -0.42
C GLN A 385 14.92 -4.63 0.20
N GLY A 386 15.45 -3.49 -0.24
CA GLY A 386 16.56 -2.85 0.42
C GLY A 386 16.55 -1.36 0.15
N GLY A 387 17.12 -0.60 1.07
CA GLY A 387 17.23 0.83 0.93
C GLY A 387 18.46 1.39 1.61
N TRP A 388 18.85 2.58 1.18
CA TRP A 388 19.92 3.36 1.74
C TRP A 388 19.58 4.84 1.67
N SER A 389 19.85 5.55 2.76
CA SER A 389 19.63 6.99 2.86
C SER A 389 20.76 7.64 3.66
N ALA A 390 21.11 8.87 3.29
CA ALA A 390 22.17 9.60 3.96
C ALA A 390 22.00 11.10 3.83
N THR A 391 22.51 11.83 4.82
CA THR A 391 22.62 13.28 4.73
C THR A 391 23.67 13.68 3.70
N THR A 392 23.44 14.79 3.00
CA THR A 392 24.42 15.40 2.11
C THR A 392 25.34 16.39 2.85
N ASN A 393 24.85 16.95 3.96
CA ASN A 393 25.60 17.85 4.83
C ASN A 393 26.26 17.09 6.00
N LYS A 394 27.44 17.56 6.40
CA LYS A 394 28.20 17.03 7.54
C LYS A 394 27.89 17.80 8.82
N GLN A 395 27.73 17.08 9.93
CA GLN A 395 27.53 17.61 11.28
C GLN A 395 28.14 16.71 12.35
N ASP A 396 28.20 17.18 13.60
CA ASP A 396 28.62 16.35 14.74
C ASP A 396 27.50 15.38 15.19
N PHE A 397 27.11 14.51 14.26
CA PHE A 397 26.17 13.43 14.54
C PHE A 397 26.77 12.33 15.42
N HIS A 398 28.11 12.32 15.60
CA HIS A 398 28.86 11.38 16.45
C HIS A 398 28.96 11.80 17.91
N GLN A 399 28.63 13.06 18.24
CA GLN A 399 28.84 13.65 19.57
C GLN A 399 30.32 13.65 20.01
N ASN A 400 31.26 13.82 19.07
CA ASN A 400 32.70 13.80 19.35
C ASN A 400 33.44 15.04 18.82
N GLY A 401 32.72 16.05 18.34
CA GLY A 401 33.25 17.27 17.75
C GLY A 401 33.65 17.15 16.28
N SER A 402 33.51 15.98 15.65
CA SER A 402 33.86 15.78 14.23
C SER A 402 32.63 15.85 13.33
N SER A 403 32.74 16.60 12.23
CA SER A 403 31.64 16.71 11.26
C SER A 403 31.64 15.55 10.26
N VAL A 404 30.59 14.73 10.29
CA VAL A 404 30.39 13.54 9.45
C VAL A 404 29.03 13.56 8.79
N ASN A 405 28.85 12.79 7.71
CA ASN A 405 27.52 12.49 7.18
C ASN A 405 26.92 11.35 8.02
N THR A 406 25.62 11.41 8.27
CA THR A 406 24.88 10.32 8.89
C THR A 406 24.06 9.58 7.84
N GLY A 407 23.73 8.32 8.09
CA GLY A 407 22.90 7.55 7.17
C GLY A 407 22.50 6.20 7.75
N ALA A 408 21.68 5.49 6.99
CA ALA A 408 21.25 4.15 7.33
C ALA A 408 20.95 3.32 6.08
N TRP A 409 20.97 2.01 6.24
CA TRP A 409 20.54 1.04 5.24
C TRP A 409 19.70 -0.04 5.88
N TYR A 410 18.87 -0.69 5.07
CA TYR A 410 18.13 -1.88 5.48
C TYR A 410 18.04 -2.91 4.36
N LEU A 411 17.78 -4.14 4.77
CA LEU A 411 17.38 -5.25 3.90
C LEU A 411 16.14 -5.91 4.51
N GLY A 412 15.20 -6.30 3.66
CA GLY A 412 13.95 -6.94 4.04
C GLY A 412 13.63 -8.11 3.12
N VAL A 413 13.04 -9.15 3.70
CA VAL A 413 12.42 -10.24 2.96
C VAL A 413 11.02 -10.49 3.49
N ALA A 414 10.08 -10.60 2.58
CA ALA A 414 8.72 -11.00 2.88
C ALA A 414 8.28 -12.19 2.02
N TYR A 415 7.39 -12.99 2.57
CA TYR A 415 6.71 -14.05 1.83
C TYR A 415 5.22 -13.97 2.11
N ALA A 416 4.45 -13.75 1.04
CA ALA A 416 3.00 -13.59 1.07
C ALA A 416 2.33 -14.78 0.36
N LEU A 417 1.32 -15.38 0.99
CA LEU A 417 0.54 -16.48 0.42
C LEU A 417 -0.86 -16.55 1.00
N THR A 418 -1.77 -17.23 0.30
CA THR A 418 -3.08 -17.58 0.86
C THR A 418 -2.97 -18.91 1.60
N LEU A 419 -2.89 -18.86 2.93
CA LEU A 419 -2.74 -20.03 3.79
C LEU A 419 -4.10 -20.38 4.42
N GLY A 420 -4.69 -21.53 4.07
CA GLY A 420 -5.98 -21.94 4.63
C GLY A 420 -7.12 -20.96 4.29
N GLY A 421 -7.16 -20.49 3.05
CA GLY A 421 -8.20 -19.59 2.53
C GLY A 421 -8.12 -18.15 3.02
N ARG A 422 -7.02 -17.76 3.69
CA ARG A 422 -6.80 -16.38 4.16
C ARG A 422 -5.41 -15.90 3.79
N ASP A 423 -5.37 -14.67 3.34
CA ASP A 423 -4.14 -13.99 3.01
C ASP A 423 -3.26 -13.82 4.24
N THR A 424 -2.01 -14.27 4.12
CA THR A 424 -1.02 -14.29 5.20
C THR A 424 0.31 -13.84 4.65
N ASN A 425 1.01 -13.01 5.39
CA ASN A 425 2.38 -12.65 5.09
C ASN A 425 3.29 -12.91 6.29
N PHE A 426 4.56 -13.09 5.97
CA PHE A 426 5.68 -13.13 6.91
C PHE A 426 6.72 -12.13 6.42
N ASN A 427 7.31 -11.36 7.33
CA ASN A 427 8.27 -10.32 7.01
C ASN A 427 9.42 -10.35 8.01
N ILE A 428 10.66 -10.22 7.52
CA ILE A 428 11.86 -10.08 8.33
C ILE A 428 12.69 -8.96 7.74
N THR A 429 13.08 -8.00 8.58
CA THR A 429 13.92 -6.87 8.17
C THR A 429 15.08 -6.69 9.13
N TYR A 430 16.18 -6.18 8.59
CA TYR A 430 17.37 -5.79 9.34
C TYR A 430 17.88 -4.46 8.82
N GLY A 431 18.17 -3.54 9.74
CA GLY A 431 18.69 -2.23 9.42
C GLY A 431 19.86 -1.83 10.31
N GLN A 432 20.76 -1.00 9.76
CA GLN A 432 21.81 -0.34 10.52
C GLN A 432 21.91 1.13 10.15
N SER A 433 22.10 1.97 11.17
CA SER A 433 22.57 3.34 10.96
C SER A 433 24.08 3.39 11.09
N TYR A 434 24.67 4.46 10.57
CA TYR A 434 26.04 4.84 10.82
C TYR A 434 26.08 6.33 11.13
N ASN A 435 26.96 6.70 12.05
CA ASN A 435 27.19 8.08 12.43
C ASN A 435 25.93 8.81 12.91
N ALA A 436 25.09 8.13 13.71
CA ALA A 436 23.82 8.65 14.19
C ALA A 436 23.74 8.67 15.74
N GLU A 437 24.89 8.62 16.41
CA GLU A 437 25.03 8.52 17.87
C GLU A 437 24.22 9.59 18.60
N ASN A 438 24.25 10.83 18.08
CA ASN A 438 23.64 12.02 18.66
C ASN A 438 22.24 12.34 18.10
N ILE A 439 21.67 11.48 17.26
CA ILE A 439 20.36 11.72 16.64
C ILE A 439 19.29 11.02 17.48
N PRO A 440 18.37 11.76 18.11
CA PRO A 440 17.24 11.17 18.81
C PRO A 440 16.35 10.35 17.85
N MET A 441 15.93 9.15 18.25
CA MET A 441 15.05 8.29 17.43
C MET A 441 13.90 7.73 18.26
N PRO A 442 12.73 7.44 17.66
CA PRO A 442 11.65 6.78 18.36
C PRO A 442 11.99 5.30 18.62
N THR A 443 11.36 4.72 19.62
CA THR A 443 11.48 3.30 19.95
C THR A 443 10.20 2.54 19.59
N SER A 444 10.28 1.22 19.40
CA SER A 444 9.14 0.38 19.04
C SER A 444 8.02 0.30 20.07
N ASN A 445 8.17 0.81 21.29
CA ASN A 445 7.10 0.76 22.29
C ASN A 445 6.12 1.93 22.10
N ALA A 446 4.84 1.62 21.95
CA ALA A 446 3.71 2.52 21.76
C ALA A 446 3.31 3.26 23.06
N SER A 447 4.26 3.86 23.76
CA SER A 447 3.97 4.62 24.98
C SER A 447 3.22 5.92 24.67
N PRO A 448 2.16 6.29 25.43
CA PRO A 448 1.39 7.52 25.23
C PRO A 448 2.18 8.76 25.62
N THR A 449 3.33 8.58 26.27
CA THR A 449 4.31 9.63 26.53
C THR A 449 5.37 9.68 25.43
N PHE A 450 4.99 9.37 24.17
CA PHE A 450 5.83 9.34 22.97
C PHE A 450 7.05 10.25 23.08
N GLY A 451 8.21 9.73 22.72
CA GLY A 451 9.43 10.51 22.79
C GLY A 451 10.59 9.85 22.08
N LEU A 452 11.66 10.62 21.93
CA LEU A 452 12.87 10.17 21.28
C LEU A 452 13.91 9.76 22.32
N THR A 453 14.70 8.75 21.97
CA THR A 453 15.89 8.34 22.72
C THR A 453 16.91 9.46 22.73
N SER A 454 17.80 9.48 23.72
CA SER A 454 18.93 10.44 23.72
C SER A 454 20.04 10.06 22.75
N SER A 455 20.03 8.83 22.23
CA SER A 455 21.04 8.29 21.32
C SER A 455 20.38 7.52 20.18
N GLY A 456 20.93 7.61 18.98
CA GLY A 456 20.34 6.96 17.81
C GLY A 456 20.37 5.43 17.90
N ILE A 457 19.49 4.80 17.13
CA ILE A 457 19.43 3.36 16.95
C ILE A 457 20.54 2.96 16.00
N LYS A 458 21.48 2.14 16.49
CA LYS A 458 22.61 1.62 15.72
C LYS A 458 22.19 0.48 14.79
N ASN A 459 21.34 -0.42 15.29
CA ASN A 459 20.79 -1.52 14.49
C ASN A 459 19.41 -1.91 15.00
N GLN A 460 18.61 -2.42 14.06
CA GLN A 460 17.25 -2.84 14.26
C GLN A 460 17.00 -4.15 13.52
N MET A 461 16.28 -5.06 14.16
CA MET A 461 15.76 -6.27 13.53
C MET A 461 14.28 -6.36 13.82
N ILE A 462 13.47 -6.64 12.80
CA ILE A 462 12.03 -6.80 12.94
C ILE A 462 11.64 -8.11 12.28
N ALA A 463 10.78 -8.88 12.94
CA ALA A 463 10.17 -10.08 12.38
C ALA A 463 8.68 -10.04 12.68
N SER A 464 7.85 -10.22 11.67
CA SER A 464 6.40 -10.17 11.83
C SER A 464 5.68 -11.17 10.95
N ALA A 465 4.43 -11.41 11.31
CA ALA A 465 3.46 -12.04 10.44
C ALA A 465 2.15 -11.28 10.57
N GLN A 466 1.42 -11.08 9.46
CA GLN A 466 0.04 -10.63 9.53
C GLN A 466 -0.84 -11.52 8.68
N ARG A 467 -2.10 -11.58 9.07
CA ARG A 467 -3.11 -12.37 8.38
C ARG A 467 -4.41 -11.60 8.33
N ALA A 468 -5.12 -11.72 7.21
CA ALA A 468 -6.49 -11.24 7.08
C ALA A 468 -7.44 -12.13 7.91
N TYR A 469 -8.03 -11.56 8.97
CA TYR A 469 -9.07 -12.22 9.76
C TYR A 469 -10.43 -11.62 9.39
N PHE A 470 -11.46 -12.46 9.28
CA PHE A 470 -12.82 -12.07 8.84
C PHE A 470 -12.92 -11.60 7.37
N ASP A 471 -12.19 -10.57 6.97
CA ASP A 471 -12.06 -10.03 5.59
C ASP A 471 -10.63 -9.47 5.36
N ASN A 472 -10.30 -9.12 4.12
CA ASN A 472 -8.98 -8.59 3.73
C ASN A 472 -8.69 -7.19 4.29
N ASN A 473 -9.68 -6.53 4.89
CA ASN A 473 -9.57 -5.21 5.52
C ASN A 473 -9.30 -5.26 7.04
N VAL A 474 -9.15 -6.46 7.62
CA VAL A 474 -8.81 -6.61 9.05
C VAL A 474 -7.57 -7.48 9.13
N LEU A 475 -6.42 -6.83 9.33
CA LEU A 475 -5.13 -7.50 9.46
C LEU A 475 -4.80 -7.63 10.93
N PHE A 476 -4.31 -8.80 11.31
CA PHE A 476 -3.88 -9.06 12.67
C PHE A 476 -2.66 -9.98 12.68
N GLY A 477 -1.72 -9.68 13.57
CA GLY A 477 -0.64 -10.62 13.82
C GLY A 477 0.50 -10.10 14.69
N PRO A 478 1.43 -10.99 15.04
CA PRO A 478 2.53 -10.67 15.92
C PRO A 478 3.67 -9.95 15.17
N GLU A 479 4.33 -9.06 15.88
CA GLU A 479 5.60 -8.44 15.53
C GLU A 479 6.58 -8.57 16.70
N TYR A 480 7.82 -8.92 16.39
CA TYR A 480 8.95 -8.81 17.29
C TYR A 480 9.92 -7.77 16.73
N SER A 481 10.36 -6.85 17.57
CA SER A 481 11.42 -5.91 17.23
C SER A 481 12.55 -5.94 18.26
N TYR A 482 13.77 -5.78 17.76
CA TYR A 482 14.97 -5.55 18.56
C TYR A 482 15.63 -4.27 18.07
N GLN A 483 15.83 -3.31 18.98
CA GLN A 483 16.54 -2.05 18.71
C GLN A 483 17.73 -1.93 19.67
N ARG A 484 18.92 -1.64 19.12
CA ARG A 484 20.14 -1.38 19.91
C ARG A 484 20.68 0.00 19.59
N LEU A 485 20.94 0.80 20.62
CA LEU A 485 21.43 2.17 20.52
C LEU A 485 22.97 2.21 20.53
N TYR A 486 23.53 3.36 20.14
CA TYR A 486 25.00 3.58 20.17
C TYR A 486 25.59 3.61 21.58
N ASN A 487 24.82 4.10 22.55
CA ASN A 487 25.21 4.11 23.97
C ASN A 487 25.23 2.71 24.63
N GLY A 488 24.88 1.65 23.90
CA GLY A 488 24.86 0.27 24.39
C GLY A 488 23.53 -0.16 25.02
N GLU A 489 22.58 0.75 25.18
CA GLU A 489 21.22 0.41 25.58
C GLU A 489 20.49 -0.35 24.46
N HIS A 490 19.50 -1.17 24.82
CA HIS A 490 18.74 -1.97 23.87
C HIS A 490 17.32 -2.25 24.37
N MET A 491 16.40 -2.53 23.45
CA MET A 491 15.03 -2.88 23.75
C MET A 491 14.55 -3.99 22.82
N ASN A 492 13.84 -4.95 23.40
CA ASN A 492 13.03 -5.94 22.69
C ASN A 492 11.56 -5.55 22.87
N THR A 493 10.78 -5.60 21.81
CA THR A 493 9.33 -5.38 21.86
C THR A 493 8.63 -6.54 21.18
N LEU A 494 7.59 -7.05 21.82
CA LEU A 494 6.62 -7.95 21.23
C LEU A 494 5.31 -7.20 21.13
N THR A 495 4.78 -7.13 19.92
CA THR A 495 3.55 -6.43 19.59
C THR A 495 2.57 -7.43 18.97
N LEU A 496 1.32 -7.31 19.35
CA LEU A 496 0.20 -7.93 18.66
C LEU A 496 -0.60 -6.79 18.02
N ASP A 497 -0.40 -6.63 16.71
CA ASP A 497 -0.96 -5.57 15.89
C ASP A 497 -2.35 -5.99 15.40
N LEU A 498 -3.30 -5.05 15.50
CA LEU A 498 -4.62 -5.11 14.87
C LEU A 498 -4.81 -3.85 14.03
N SER A 499 -4.88 -4.04 12.72
CA SER A 499 -5.13 -2.99 11.74
C SER A 499 -6.49 -3.20 11.07
N VAL A 500 -7.38 -2.22 11.16
CA VAL A 500 -8.73 -2.24 10.58
C VAL A 500 -8.88 -1.09 9.59
N TYR A 501 -9.22 -1.42 8.35
CA TYR A 501 -9.45 -0.46 7.27
C TYR A 501 -10.95 -0.39 6.95
N ILE A 502 -11.50 0.81 6.91
CA ILE A 502 -12.94 1.07 6.76
C ILE A 502 -13.21 1.66 5.39
#